data_AF-A0A1H4KTZ9-F1
#
_entry.id   AF-A0A1H4KTZ9-F1
#
_cell.length_a   1.000
_cell.length_b   1.000
_cell.length_c   1.000
_cell.angle_alpha   90.00
_cell.angle_beta   90.00
_cell.angle_gamma   90.00
#
_symmetry.space_group_name_H-M   'P 1'
#
loop_
_entity.id
_entity.type
_entity.pdbx_description
1 polymer ?
#
loop_
_entity_poly.entity_id
_entity_poly.type
_entity_poly.pdbx_seq_one_letter_code
_entity_poly.pdbx_strand_id
1 'polypeptide(L)'
;MSAGPGSNLGTDAALPSLATDDASPAPHILAAAARTGTDIELRIHASLTRFDVAAEQWFPAAAGFVVTVIVHTVDATTGGLRYLPPAEPAEWARTIFSTAGAVHGYFLGAVDPNTGGHRRGQLAYRLYLDTDRQPIPVPRQLLTCPHYLLPGLDGRAEITHSHHNLA
;
A
#
# COMPACT_ATOMS: atom_id res chain seq x y z
N MET A 1 -25.38 7.66 -21.69
CA MET A 1 -23.95 7.83 -21.36
C MET A 1 -23.76 7.27 -19.97
N SER A 2 -23.12 6.10 -19.86
CA SER A 2 -22.89 5.39 -18.59
C SER A 2 -21.40 5.08 -18.54
N ALA A 3 -20.67 5.72 -17.62
CA ALA A 3 -19.26 5.42 -17.40
C ALA A 3 -19.20 4.23 -16.43
N GLY A 4 -19.01 3.02 -16.98
CA GLY A 4 -18.65 1.86 -16.18
C GLY A 4 -17.21 2.02 -15.64
N PRO A 5 -16.87 1.43 -14.49
CA PRO A 5 -15.53 1.53 -13.94
C PRO A 5 -14.56 0.82 -14.88
N GLY A 6 -13.67 1.59 -15.50
CA GLY A 6 -12.64 1.10 -16.40
C GLY A 6 -11.63 0.23 -15.65
N SER A 7 -11.85 -1.08 -15.68
CA SER A 7 -10.82 -2.08 -15.46
C SER A 7 -9.82 -2.01 -16.62
N ASN A 8 -8.88 -1.08 -16.54
CA ASN A 8 -7.71 -1.02 -17.41
C ASN A 8 -6.46 -1.25 -16.54
N LEU A 9 -6.36 -2.46 -15.98
CA LEU A 9 -5.13 -3.00 -15.40
C LEU A 9 -4.18 -3.33 -16.56
N GLY A 10 -3.51 -2.29 -17.09
CA GLY A 10 -2.49 -2.46 -18.10
C GLY A 10 -1.19 -2.96 -17.50
N THR A 11 -1.04 -4.29 -17.42
CA THR A 11 0.15 -5.11 -17.75
C THR A 11 -0.15 -6.54 -17.30
N ASP A 12 0.22 -7.52 -18.12
CA ASP A 12 0.04 -8.98 -17.98
C ASP A 12 0.74 -9.62 -16.75
N ALA A 13 1.11 -8.82 -15.75
CA ALA A 13 1.77 -9.26 -14.53
C ALA A 13 0.71 -9.58 -13.47
N ALA A 14 0.65 -10.85 -13.08
CA ALA A 14 -0.22 -11.29 -11.99
C ALA A 14 0.11 -10.56 -10.69
N LEU A 15 -0.92 -10.10 -9.97
CA LEU A 15 -0.76 -9.54 -8.63
C LEU A 15 -0.21 -10.61 -7.68
N PRO A 16 0.63 -10.23 -6.69
CA PRO A 16 1.05 -11.17 -5.66
C PRO A 16 -0.15 -11.63 -4.85
N SER A 17 -0.21 -12.94 -4.58
CA SER A 17 -1.25 -13.55 -3.75
C SER A 17 -0.78 -13.59 -2.31
N LEU A 18 -1.13 -12.55 -1.55
CA LEU A 18 -0.69 -12.43 -0.15
C LEU A 18 -1.26 -13.52 0.77
N ALA A 19 -2.28 -14.25 0.33
CA ALA A 19 -2.83 -15.40 1.04
C ALA A 19 -1.99 -16.68 0.89
N THR A 20 -1.29 -16.84 -0.25
CA THR A 20 -0.64 -18.12 -0.61
C THR A 20 0.87 -18.01 -0.82
N ASP A 21 1.37 -16.81 -1.14
CA ASP A 21 2.78 -16.63 -1.48
C ASP A 21 3.69 -16.82 -0.26
N ASP A 22 4.85 -17.42 -0.49
CA ASP A 22 5.89 -17.57 0.51
C ASP A 22 6.48 -16.20 0.90
N ALA A 23 6.89 -16.09 2.17
CA ALA A 23 7.57 -14.89 2.63
C ALA A 23 8.93 -14.75 1.94
N SER A 24 9.14 -13.64 1.25
CA SER A 24 10.36 -13.28 0.56
C SER A 24 10.64 -11.78 0.70
N PRO A 25 11.88 -11.39 1.06
CA PRO A 25 12.29 -10.00 1.02
C PRO A 25 12.52 -9.50 -0.42
N ALA A 26 12.62 -10.40 -1.40
CA ALA A 26 12.70 -10.01 -2.81
C ALA A 26 11.31 -9.53 -3.26
N PRO A 27 11.18 -8.28 -3.73
CA PRO A 27 9.88 -7.75 -4.10
C PRO A 27 9.40 -8.34 -5.43
N HIS A 28 8.10 -8.62 -5.51
CA HIS A 28 7.38 -8.73 -6.77
C HIS A 28 7.28 -7.33 -7.38
N ILE A 29 7.82 -7.16 -8.59
CA ILE A 29 7.86 -5.88 -9.28
C ILE A 29 6.78 -5.85 -10.35
N LEU A 30 5.87 -4.87 -10.24
CA LEU A 30 4.87 -4.55 -11.25
C LEU A 30 5.21 -3.19 -11.85
N ALA A 31 4.98 -3.02 -13.15
CA ALA A 31 5.14 -1.74 -13.83
C ALA A 31 3.83 -1.41 -14.54
N ALA A 32 3.30 -0.20 -14.32
CA ALA A 32 2.07 0.23 -14.96
C ALA A 32 2.17 1.69 -15.40
N ALA A 33 1.60 2.02 -16.55
CA ALA A 33 1.47 3.42 -16.95
C ALA A 33 0.53 4.15 -15.98
N ALA A 34 0.91 5.36 -15.56
CA ALA A 34 0.04 6.19 -14.75
C ALA A 34 -1.19 6.63 -15.56
N ARG A 35 -2.37 6.56 -14.96
CA ARG A 35 -3.64 7.02 -15.54
C ARG A 35 -3.72 8.53 -15.56
N THR A 36 -3.14 9.18 -14.56
CA THR A 36 -3.28 10.62 -14.31
C THR A 36 -2.05 11.45 -14.72
N GLY A 37 -1.04 10.85 -15.33
CA GLY A 37 0.20 11.52 -15.73
C GLY A 37 0.74 11.04 -17.08
N THR A 38 1.17 11.99 -17.91
CA THR A 38 1.80 11.70 -19.21
C THR A 38 3.25 11.28 -19.01
N ASP A 39 3.67 10.21 -19.70
CA ASP A 39 5.02 9.65 -19.64
C ASP A 39 5.48 9.30 -18.21
N ILE A 40 4.53 8.96 -17.33
CA ILE A 40 4.81 8.49 -15.97
C ILE A 40 4.50 6.99 -15.89
N GLU A 41 5.45 6.24 -15.35
CA GLU A 41 5.32 4.83 -14.98
C GLU A 41 5.32 4.69 -13.45
N LEU A 42 4.43 3.83 -12.96
CA LEU A 42 4.40 3.37 -11.59
C LEU A 42 5.15 2.05 -11.51
N ARG A 43 6.26 2.03 -10.77
CA ARG A 43 6.97 0.79 -10.42
C ARG A 43 6.63 0.40 -9.01
N ILE A 44 5.90 -0.68 -8.86
CA ILE A 44 5.32 -1.13 -7.60
C ILE A 44 6.12 -2.34 -7.13
N HIS A 45 6.76 -2.19 -5.98
CA HIS A 45 7.52 -3.25 -5.32
C HIS A 45 6.70 -3.77 -4.16
N ALA A 46 6.23 -5.01 -4.26
CA ALA A 46 5.47 -5.67 -3.21
C ALA A 46 6.29 -6.81 -2.62
N SER A 47 6.57 -6.75 -1.31
CA SER A 47 7.32 -7.78 -0.60
C SER A 47 6.52 -8.26 0.61
N LEU A 48 6.67 -9.54 0.94
CA LEU A 48 6.06 -10.17 2.10
C LEU A 48 7.17 -10.70 3.01
N THR A 49 7.32 -10.15 4.19
CA THR A 49 8.38 -10.57 5.14
C THR A 49 7.78 -11.08 6.43
N ARG A 50 8.43 -12.05 7.09
CA ARG A 50 8.02 -12.48 8.43
C ARG A 50 8.50 -11.48 9.47
N PHE A 51 7.73 -11.29 10.52
CA PHE A 51 8.18 -10.66 11.75
C PHE A 51 8.02 -11.62 12.93
N ASP A 52 8.91 -11.45 13.90
CA ASP A 52 8.86 -12.08 15.21
C ASP A 52 9.35 -11.04 16.22
N VAL A 53 8.47 -10.66 17.15
CA VAL A 53 8.67 -9.60 18.13
C VAL A 53 8.20 -10.09 19.51
N ALA A 54 8.74 -9.50 20.56
CA ALA A 54 8.33 -9.85 21.92
C ALA A 54 6.83 -9.61 22.10
N ALA A 55 6.12 -10.63 22.60
CA ALA A 55 4.71 -10.52 22.95
C ALA A 55 4.51 -9.45 24.02
N GLU A 56 3.51 -8.59 23.83
CA GLU A 56 3.08 -7.62 24.85
C GLU A 56 1.72 -8.04 25.40
N GLN A 57 1.49 -7.83 26.70
CA GLN A 57 0.30 -8.29 27.43
C GLN A 57 -1.05 -7.88 26.81
N TRP A 58 -1.05 -6.85 25.96
CA TRP A 58 -2.23 -6.28 25.32
C TRP A 58 -2.19 -6.28 23.79
N PHE A 59 -1.15 -6.86 23.19
CA PHE A 59 -1.01 -6.97 21.72
C PHE A 59 -0.79 -8.43 21.33
N PRO A 60 -1.79 -9.08 20.73
CA PRO A 60 -1.78 -10.54 20.54
C PRO A 60 -0.79 -11.03 19.49
N ALA A 61 -0.40 -10.19 18.52
CA ALA A 61 0.47 -10.60 17.42
C ALA A 61 1.95 -10.41 17.76
N ALA A 62 2.58 -11.47 18.30
CA ALA A 62 4.03 -11.56 18.47
C ALA A 62 4.75 -11.99 17.18
N ALA A 63 4.06 -12.71 16.30
CA ALA A 63 4.62 -13.15 15.02
C ALA A 63 3.58 -13.03 13.90
N GLY A 64 4.06 -12.95 12.68
CA GLY A 64 3.20 -12.81 11.51
C GLY A 64 3.96 -12.33 10.29
N PHE A 65 3.29 -11.58 9.43
CA PHE A 65 3.86 -11.06 8.20
C PHE A 65 3.65 -9.56 8.05
N VAL A 66 4.66 -8.90 7.47
CA VAL A 66 4.59 -7.53 6.99
C VAL A 66 4.56 -7.56 5.47
N VAL A 67 3.47 -7.08 4.90
CA VAL A 67 3.38 -6.75 3.49
C VAL A 67 3.85 -5.31 3.33
N THR A 68 4.87 -5.10 2.52
CA THR A 68 5.37 -3.76 2.19
C THR A 68 5.14 -3.53 0.71
N VAL A 69 4.42 -2.44 0.40
CA VAL A 69 4.25 -1.96 -0.97
C VAL A 69 4.96 -0.62 -1.08
N ILE A 70 5.92 -0.53 -1.98
CA ILE A 70 6.60 0.73 -2.33
C ILE A 70 6.21 1.05 -3.77
N VAL A 71 5.60 2.22 -3.96
CA VAL A 71 5.26 2.71 -5.30
C VAL A 71 6.24 3.81 -5.67
N HIS A 72 7.07 3.55 -6.67
CA HIS A 72 7.93 4.54 -7.30
C HIS A 72 7.20 5.19 -8.47
N THR A 73 7.24 6.51 -8.54
CA THR A 73 6.72 7.28 -9.66
C THR A 73 7.89 7.76 -10.50
N VAL A 74 8.04 7.23 -11.70
CA VAL A 74 9.19 7.49 -12.56
C VAL A 74 8.75 7.94 -13.94
N ASP A 75 9.63 8.65 -14.63
CA ASP A 75 9.50 8.95 -16.04
C ASP A 75 9.65 7.65 -16.85
N ALA A 76 8.70 7.38 -17.73
CA ALA A 76 8.62 6.12 -18.46
C ALA A 76 9.81 5.91 -19.41
N THR A 77 10.43 6.99 -19.89
CA THR A 77 11.57 6.92 -20.82
C THR A 77 12.90 6.92 -20.08
N THR A 78 13.06 7.85 -19.14
CA THR A 78 14.36 8.11 -18.50
C THR A 78 14.55 7.37 -17.19
N GLY A 79 13.47 6.86 -16.58
CA GLY A 79 13.47 6.31 -15.23
C GLY A 79 13.72 7.35 -14.12
N GLY A 80 13.78 8.64 -14.46
CA GLY A 80 13.95 9.73 -13.50
C GLY A 80 12.74 9.87 -12.59
N LEU A 81 12.94 10.30 -11.34
CA LEU A 81 11.84 10.47 -10.40
C LEU A 81 10.85 11.53 -10.89
N ARG A 82 9.57 11.18 -10.88
CA ARG A 82 8.45 12.09 -11.18
C ARG A 82 7.55 12.18 -9.96
N TYR A 83 6.79 13.26 -9.88
CA TYR A 83 5.74 13.38 -8.88
C TYR A 83 4.39 12.97 -9.49
N LEU A 84 3.63 12.21 -8.72
CA LEU A 84 2.22 11.94 -8.99
C LEU A 84 1.45 12.11 -7.67
N PRO A 85 0.25 12.72 -7.68
CA PRO A 85 -0.60 12.75 -6.49
C PRO A 85 -0.85 11.35 -5.91
N PRO A 86 -0.95 11.20 -4.58
CA PRO A 86 -0.94 9.90 -3.91
C PRO A 86 -2.17 9.04 -4.15
N ALA A 87 -3.22 9.56 -4.78
CA ALA A 87 -4.48 8.83 -5.02
C ALA A 87 -4.25 7.55 -5.83
N GLU A 88 -3.56 7.65 -6.97
CA GLU A 88 -3.32 6.52 -7.85
C GLU A 88 -2.31 5.50 -7.26
N PRO A 89 -1.17 5.91 -6.67
CA PRO A 89 -0.32 5.01 -5.89
C PRO A 89 -1.04 4.29 -4.75
N ALA A 90 -1.96 4.97 -4.06
CA ALA A 90 -2.75 4.37 -2.99
C ALA A 90 -3.75 3.32 -3.51
N GLU A 91 -4.32 3.51 -4.70
CA GLU A 91 -5.18 2.50 -5.33
C GLU A 91 -4.44 1.20 -5.61
N TRP A 92 -3.17 1.28 -6.05
CA TRP A 92 -2.32 0.10 -6.22
C TRP A 92 -2.06 -0.63 -4.90
N ALA A 93 -1.70 0.10 -3.85
CA ALA A 93 -1.52 -0.49 -2.53
C ALA A 93 -2.79 -1.17 -2.01
N ARG A 94 -3.96 -0.52 -2.14
CA ARG A 94 -5.26 -1.10 -1.77
C ARG A 94 -5.58 -2.37 -2.56
N THR A 95 -5.30 -2.35 -3.87
CA THR A 95 -5.53 -3.50 -4.75
C THR A 95 -4.68 -4.69 -4.30
N ILE A 96 -3.40 -4.46 -4.01
CA ILE A 96 -2.52 -5.52 -3.49
C ILE A 96 -3.00 -6.01 -2.13
N PHE A 97 -3.35 -5.11 -1.19
CA PHE A 97 -3.86 -5.51 0.13
C PHE A 97 -5.17 -6.30 0.06
N SER A 98 -6.02 -6.02 -0.94
CA SER A 98 -7.27 -6.76 -1.13
C SER A 98 -7.06 -8.25 -1.47
N THR A 99 -5.89 -8.66 -1.96
CA THR A 99 -5.59 -10.09 -2.21
C THR A 99 -5.46 -10.89 -0.91
N ALA A 100 -5.30 -10.22 0.23
CA ALA A 100 -5.40 -10.79 1.58
C ALA A 100 -6.78 -10.55 2.25
N GLY A 101 -7.79 -10.06 1.51
CA GLY A 101 -9.09 -9.69 2.09
C GLY A 101 -9.03 -8.49 3.05
N ALA A 102 -7.98 -7.67 2.98
CA ALA A 102 -7.79 -6.56 3.90
C ALA A 102 -8.75 -5.40 3.61
N VAL A 103 -9.51 -5.01 4.63
CA VAL A 103 -10.39 -3.82 4.60
C VAL A 103 -9.64 -2.51 4.87
N HIS A 104 -8.37 -2.59 5.26
CA HIS A 104 -7.51 -1.44 5.51
C HIS A 104 -6.03 -1.81 5.34
N GLY A 105 -5.18 -0.79 5.30
CA GLY A 105 -3.73 -0.87 5.47
C GLY A 105 -3.21 0.42 6.07
N TYR A 106 -1.93 0.71 5.87
CA TYR A 106 -1.27 1.90 6.37
C TYR A 106 -0.49 2.62 5.27
N PHE A 107 -0.62 3.93 5.21
CA PHE A 107 0.23 4.83 4.45
C PHE A 107 1.33 5.38 5.36
N LEU A 108 2.59 5.26 4.93
CA LEU A 108 3.76 5.68 5.71
C LEU A 108 4.37 6.99 5.20
N GLY A 109 4.02 7.41 3.97
CA GLY A 109 4.61 8.58 3.33
C GLY A 109 5.80 8.27 2.44
N ALA A 110 6.55 9.32 2.10
CA ALA A 110 7.77 9.26 1.30
C ALA A 110 8.98 8.88 2.16
N VAL A 111 8.92 7.67 2.73
CA VAL A 111 9.92 7.17 3.68
C VAL A 111 10.37 5.76 3.32
N ASP A 112 11.54 5.39 3.81
CA ASP A 112 12.00 4.02 3.94
C ASP A 112 11.18 3.34 5.05
N PRO A 113 10.41 2.29 4.74
CA PRO A 113 9.48 1.72 5.70
C PRO A 113 10.16 1.03 6.89
N ASN A 114 11.44 0.69 6.78
CA ASN A 114 12.19 0.01 7.83
C ASN A 114 12.90 1.00 8.76
N THR A 115 13.35 2.13 8.23
CA THR A 115 14.16 3.10 8.99
C THR A 115 13.43 4.41 9.30
N GLY A 116 12.33 4.70 8.61
CA GLY A 116 11.63 5.98 8.66
C GLY A 116 12.36 7.13 7.97
N GLY A 117 13.55 6.88 7.39
CA GLY A 117 14.31 7.89 6.67
C GLY A 117 13.60 8.35 5.41
N HIS A 118 13.60 9.65 5.13
CA HIS A 118 12.93 10.20 3.96
C HIS A 118 13.50 9.67 2.64
N ARG A 119 12.63 9.30 1.70
CA ARG A 119 12.97 8.80 0.36
C ARG A 119 12.16 9.53 -0.70
N ARG A 120 12.85 10.24 -1.59
CA ARG A 120 12.21 10.98 -2.69
C ARG A 120 11.68 10.02 -3.75
N GLY A 121 10.56 10.40 -4.39
CA GLY A 121 10.00 9.69 -5.55
C GLY A 121 9.44 8.30 -5.24
N GLN A 122 9.18 8.00 -3.97
CA GLN A 122 8.46 6.80 -3.56
C GLN A 122 7.38 7.12 -2.54
N LEU A 123 6.36 6.28 -2.48
CA LEU A 123 5.38 6.23 -1.40
C LEU A 123 5.35 4.82 -0.83
N ALA A 124 5.47 4.71 0.50
CA ALA A 124 5.48 3.45 1.20
C ALA A 124 4.13 3.17 1.87
N TYR A 125 3.73 1.90 1.81
CA TYR A 125 2.50 1.38 2.38
C TYR A 125 2.78 0.05 3.08
N ARG A 126 2.03 -0.24 4.15
CA ARG A 126 2.11 -1.52 4.84
C ARG A 126 0.76 -2.12 5.17
N LEU A 127 0.73 -3.44 5.18
CA LEU A 127 -0.31 -4.26 5.77
C LEU A 127 0.37 -5.27 6.70
N TYR A 128 -0.27 -5.55 7.83
CA TYR A 128 0.21 -6.52 8.80
C TYR A 128 -0.77 -7.67 8.86
N LEU A 129 -0.23 -8.88 8.82
CA LEU A 129 -0.99 -10.12 8.88
C LEU A 129 -0.51 -10.95 10.07
N ASP A 130 -1.41 -11.68 10.72
CA ASP A 130 -1.02 -12.71 11.68
C ASP A 130 -0.48 -13.98 10.96
N THR A 131 -0.18 -15.01 11.74
CA THR A 131 0.32 -16.29 11.22
C THR A 131 -0.68 -17.01 10.32
N ASP A 132 -1.99 -16.73 10.48
CA ASP A 132 -3.09 -17.30 9.69
C ASP A 132 -3.46 -16.41 8.48
N ARG A 133 -2.59 -15.44 8.14
CA ARG A 133 -2.75 -14.48 7.05
C ARG A 133 -3.97 -13.57 7.21
N GLN A 134 -4.48 -13.39 8.42
CA GLN A 134 -5.57 -12.45 8.70
C GLN A 134 -5.02 -11.04 8.93
N PRO A 135 -5.66 -9.99 8.38
CA PRO A 135 -5.30 -8.61 8.65
C PRO A 135 -5.37 -8.27 10.15
N ILE A 136 -4.29 -7.68 10.66
CA ILE A 136 -4.19 -7.22 12.05
C ILE A 136 -3.80 -5.73 12.10
N PRO A 137 -4.12 -5.03 13.22
CA PRO A 137 -3.54 -3.73 13.49
C PRO A 137 -2.00 -3.80 13.53
N VAL A 138 -1.34 -2.66 13.27
CA VAL A 138 0.12 -2.59 13.35
C VAL A 138 0.62 -2.96 14.77
N PRO A 139 1.52 -3.96 14.90
CA PRO A 139 2.21 -4.22 16.16
C PRO A 139 3.07 -3.00 16.54
N ARG A 140 2.94 -2.51 17.77
CA ARG A 140 3.64 -1.29 18.22
C ARG A 140 5.16 -1.42 18.16
N GLN A 141 5.64 -2.63 18.36
CA GLN A 141 7.06 -3.01 18.28
C GLN A 141 7.64 -2.79 16.87
N LEU A 142 6.80 -2.72 15.83
CA LEU A 142 7.21 -2.53 14.44
C LEU A 142 7.09 -1.07 13.95
N LEU A 143 6.65 -0.15 14.82
CA LEU A 143 6.50 1.27 14.47
C LEU A 143 7.86 1.98 14.45
N THR A 144 8.37 2.22 13.25
CA THR A 144 9.60 3.01 13.02
C THR A 144 9.33 4.39 12.42
N CYS A 145 8.10 4.62 11.94
CA CYS A 145 7.66 5.85 11.30
C CYS A 145 6.14 6.04 11.47
N PRO A 146 5.59 7.23 11.16
CA PRO A 146 4.15 7.45 11.20
C PRO A 146 3.39 6.47 10.31
N HIS A 147 2.33 5.86 10.83
CA HIS A 147 1.41 4.97 10.12
C HIS A 147 0.04 5.63 10.07
N TYR A 148 -0.36 6.13 8.91
CA TYR A 148 -1.68 6.72 8.70
C TYR A 148 -2.62 5.67 8.13
N LEU A 149 -3.83 5.59 8.65
CA LEU A 149 -4.80 4.61 8.17
C LEU A 149 -5.09 4.81 6.67
N LEU A 150 -4.95 3.75 5.90
CA LEU A 150 -5.35 3.67 4.50
C LEU A 150 -6.62 2.81 4.41
N PRO A 151 -7.79 3.38 4.12
CA PRO A 151 -9.01 2.60 3.89
C PRO A 151 -8.86 1.65 2.68
N GLY A 152 -9.46 0.47 2.76
CA GLY A 152 -9.55 -0.48 1.64
C GLY A 152 -10.50 -0.02 0.53
N LEU A 153 -10.65 -0.86 -0.51
CA LEU A 153 -11.43 -0.53 -1.71
C LEU A 153 -12.95 -0.38 -1.44
N ASP A 154 -13.49 -1.08 -0.45
CA ASP A 154 -14.93 -1.00 -0.09
C ASP A 154 -15.27 0.23 0.78
N GLY A 155 -14.29 1.06 1.13
CA GLY A 155 -14.47 2.33 1.81
C GLY A 155 -15.00 3.41 0.88
N ARG A 156 -16.23 3.26 0.38
CA ARG A 156 -16.95 4.33 -0.33
C ARG A 156 -16.97 5.56 0.58
N ALA A 157 -16.49 6.68 0.05
CA ALA A 157 -16.44 7.97 0.69
C ALA A 157 -17.82 8.42 1.21
N GLU A 158 -17.89 8.75 2.49
CA GLU A 158 -18.75 9.83 3.00
C GLU A 158 -17.85 10.78 3.80
N ILE A 159 -17.17 11.69 3.10
CA ILE A 159 -16.86 12.97 3.71
C ILE A 159 -18.12 13.82 3.49
N THR A 160 -19.08 13.69 4.40
CA THR A 160 -20.17 14.67 4.51
C THR A 160 -19.55 15.97 5.01
N HIS A 161 -19.18 16.85 4.08
CA HIS A 161 -18.95 18.26 4.39
C HIS A 161 -20.27 18.84 4.89
N SER A 162 -20.45 18.85 6.22
CA SER A 162 -21.47 19.64 6.87
C SER A 162 -21.04 21.11 6.76
N HIS A 163 -21.46 21.78 5.68
CA HIS A 163 -21.54 23.23 5.65
C HIS A 163 -22.62 23.65 6.65
N HIS A 164 -22.20 23.99 7.87
CA HIS A 164 -23.03 24.76 8.79
C HIS A 164 -23.06 26.20 8.26
N ASN A 165 -24.07 26.51 7.45
CA ASN A 165 -24.43 27.89 7.17
C ASN A 165 -25.04 28.47 8.44
N LEU A 166 -24.30 29.36 9.08
CA LEU A 166 -24.84 30.33 10.01
C LEU A 166 -25.77 31.27 9.23
N ALA A 167 -27.03 31.28 9.61
CA ALA A 167 -27.96 32.38 9.39
C ALA A 167 -28.66 32.67 10.72
#